data_AF-A0ABC8VTQ4-F1
#
_entry.id   AF-A0ABC8VTQ4-F1
#
_cell.length_a   1.000
_cell.length_b   1.000
_cell.length_c   1.000
_cell.angle_alpha   90.00
_cell.angle_beta   90.00
_cell.angle_gamma   90.00
#
_symmetry.space_group_name_H-M   'P 1'
#
loop_
_entity.id
_entity.type
_entity.pdbx_description
1 polymer ?
#
loop_
_entity_poly.entity_id
_entity_poly.type
_entity_poly.pdbx_seq_one_letter_code
_entity_poly.pdbx_strand_id
1 'polypeptide(L)'
;MNSTQKISLSAVCLRRVRHSIAGGPAGQPAPCPFPRVLARAKEAPAAMAAVKPILYSAWISSCSFRVRIALNLKGVDYEYRAVTRADPDYEKINPIKYVPAFVDGDFVVSDSLAIILYLEDKYPQWPLLPQDLKKKAINLQIANIVCSSIQPLQCYAVIGLVDGKLGSDESLQIVRRYIDKGFRAIEKLLEGCDSKYATGDEIQLV
;
A
#
# COMPACT_ATOMS: atom_id res chain seq x y z
N MET A 1 -21.12 -4.99 23.13
CA MET A 1 -19.85 -4.39 22.67
C MET A 1 -19.33 -5.25 21.54
N ASN A 2 -19.50 -4.80 20.28
CA ASN A 2 -19.34 -5.66 19.09
C ASN A 2 -17.91 -5.66 18.54
N SER A 3 -17.43 -6.87 18.27
CA SER A 3 -16.10 -7.29 17.80
C SER A 3 -15.71 -6.88 16.37
N THR A 4 -16.21 -5.76 15.81
CA THR A 4 -16.21 -5.58 14.33
C THR A 4 -15.38 -4.41 13.77
N GLN A 5 -14.44 -3.82 14.51
CA GLN A 5 -13.62 -2.71 13.98
C GLN A 5 -12.13 -2.79 14.37
N LYS A 6 -11.46 -3.90 14.07
CA LYS A 6 -10.00 -3.91 13.88
C LYS A 6 -9.72 -3.98 12.39
N ILE A 7 -9.74 -2.83 11.71
CA ILE A 7 -9.49 -2.76 10.26
C ILE A 7 -8.04 -2.35 10.06
N SER A 8 -7.18 -3.26 9.58
CA SER A 8 -5.84 -2.90 9.09
C SER A 8 -5.97 -2.00 7.85
N LEU A 9 -5.02 -1.07 7.65
CA LEU A 9 -5.05 -0.18 6.49
C LEU A 9 -5.03 -0.96 5.16
N SER A 10 -4.33 -2.11 5.11
CA SER A 10 -4.41 -3.05 3.98
C SER A 10 -5.82 -3.62 3.77
N ALA A 11 -6.58 -3.90 4.83
CA ALA A 11 -7.96 -4.39 4.75
C ALA A 11 -8.97 -3.33 4.28
N VAL A 12 -8.76 -2.05 4.62
CA VAL A 12 -9.54 -0.92 4.04
C VAL A 12 -9.29 -0.85 2.53
N CYS A 13 -8.03 -1.02 2.10
CA CYS A 13 -7.65 -1.02 0.70
C CYS A 13 -8.33 -2.17 -0.08
N LEU A 14 -8.35 -3.37 0.50
CA LEU A 14 -8.99 -4.56 -0.11
C LEU A 14 -10.53 -4.48 -0.13
N ARG A 15 -11.18 -3.87 0.87
CA ARG A 15 -12.63 -3.60 0.82
C ARG A 15 -13.02 -2.67 -0.32
N ARG A 16 -12.18 -1.70 -0.68
CA ARG A 16 -12.45 -0.73 -1.75
C ARG A 16 -12.27 -1.33 -3.14
N VAL A 17 -11.31 -2.23 -3.33
CA VAL A 17 -11.19 -3.04 -4.56
C VAL A 17 -12.48 -3.83 -4.81
N ARG A 18 -13.14 -4.32 -3.76
CA ARG A 18 -14.40 -5.09 -3.86
C ARG A 18 -15.59 -4.29 -4.42
N HIS A 19 -15.60 -2.95 -4.30
CA HIS A 19 -16.65 -2.09 -4.85
C HIS A 19 -16.32 -1.58 -6.26
N SER A 20 -15.04 -1.49 -6.63
CA SER A 20 -14.62 -0.94 -7.93
C SER A 20 -14.76 -1.92 -9.11
N ILE A 21 -15.16 -3.17 -8.84
CA ILE A 21 -15.47 -4.19 -9.86
C ILE A 21 -16.89 -3.98 -10.47
N ALA A 22 -17.68 -3.04 -9.93
CA ALA A 22 -18.92 -2.58 -10.53
C ALA A 22 -18.63 -1.32 -11.35
N GLY A 23 -18.55 -1.47 -12.67
CA GLY A 23 -18.14 -0.43 -13.61
C GLY A 23 -18.91 0.89 -13.48
N GLY A 24 -18.16 2.00 -13.43
CA GLY A 24 -18.64 3.37 -13.55
C GLY A 24 -17.62 4.23 -14.31
N PRO A 25 -18.03 5.32 -14.98
CA PRO A 25 -17.18 6.02 -15.94
C PRO A 25 -16.05 6.80 -15.27
N ALA A 26 -14.96 6.98 -16.02
CA ALA A 26 -13.75 7.69 -15.60
C ALA A 26 -14.01 9.18 -15.34
N GLY A 27 -14.37 9.51 -14.10
CA GLY A 27 -14.37 10.87 -13.57
C GLY A 27 -13.08 11.16 -12.80
N GLN A 28 -12.65 12.42 -12.82
CA GLN A 28 -11.51 12.94 -12.06
C GLN A 28 -11.54 12.45 -10.59
N PRO A 29 -10.38 12.15 -9.98
CA PRO A 29 -10.36 11.55 -8.65
C PRO A 29 -10.88 12.55 -7.61
N ALA A 30 -11.95 12.18 -6.92
CA ALA A 30 -12.42 12.87 -5.72
C ALA A 30 -11.31 12.89 -4.65
N PRO A 31 -11.19 13.97 -3.86
CA PRO A 31 -10.20 14.06 -2.78
C PRO A 31 -10.37 12.90 -1.79
N CYS A 32 -9.24 12.39 -1.29
CA CYS A 32 -9.21 11.25 -0.37
C CYS A 32 -10.11 11.52 0.86
N PRO A 33 -11.04 10.61 1.21
CA PRO A 33 -12.07 10.87 2.24
C PRO A 33 -11.56 10.67 3.67
N PHE A 34 -10.24 10.60 3.88
CA PHE A 34 -9.71 10.49 5.23
C PHE A 34 -9.60 11.90 5.81
N PRO A 35 -10.31 12.21 6.92
CA PRO A 35 -10.03 13.44 7.65
C PRO A 35 -8.53 13.48 8.00
N ARG A 36 -7.92 14.66 7.95
CA ARG A 36 -6.57 14.93 8.48
C ARG A 36 -6.57 14.55 9.97
N VAL A 37 -6.33 13.29 10.28
CA VAL A 37 -6.19 12.80 11.66
C VAL A 37 -4.76 13.10 12.07
N LEU A 38 -4.65 14.06 12.99
CA LEU A 38 -3.51 14.47 13.83
C LEU A 38 -2.70 15.71 13.40
N ALA A 39 -3.07 16.81 14.06
CA ALA A 39 -2.28 17.55 15.06
C ALA A 39 -0.86 18.03 14.69
N ARG A 40 -0.76 19.37 14.58
CA ARG A 40 0.38 20.25 14.85
C ARG A 40 1.73 19.79 14.28
N ALA A 41 1.99 20.23 13.04
CA ALA A 41 3.32 20.25 12.45
C ALA A 41 4.31 20.92 13.42
N LYS A 42 5.23 20.13 14.00
CA LYS A 42 6.52 20.67 14.43
C LYS A 42 7.37 20.75 13.16
N GLU A 43 7.83 21.95 12.85
CA GLU A 43 8.68 22.23 11.69
C GLU A 43 9.92 21.33 11.72
N ALA A 44 10.15 20.64 10.59
CA ALA A 44 11.39 19.93 10.32
C ALA A 44 12.53 20.95 10.07
N PRO A 45 13.79 20.63 10.39
CA PRO A 45 14.90 21.56 10.17
C PRO A 45 15.14 21.76 8.66
N ALA A 46 15.46 23.01 8.28
CA ALA A 46 15.71 23.40 6.90
C ALA A 46 16.99 22.75 6.36
N ALA A 47 16.83 21.70 5.56
CA ALA A 47 17.87 21.16 4.68
C ALA A 47 17.80 21.87 3.32
N MET A 48 18.97 22.10 2.69
CA MET A 48 19.14 22.61 1.32
C MET A 48 18.00 22.18 0.40
N ALA A 49 17.46 23.12 -0.40
CA ALA A 49 16.26 22.96 -1.24
C ALA A 49 16.20 21.60 -1.94
N ALA A 50 15.70 20.60 -1.22
CA ALA A 50 15.76 19.22 -1.65
C ALA A 50 14.74 19.10 -2.77
N VAL A 51 15.19 18.58 -3.91
CA VAL A 51 14.29 18.32 -5.04
C VAL A 51 13.14 17.46 -4.50
N LYS A 52 11.92 17.98 -4.66
CA LYS A 52 10.72 17.33 -4.15
C LYS A 52 10.63 15.92 -4.75
N PRO A 53 10.54 14.86 -3.92
CA PRO A 53 10.49 13.50 -4.45
C PRO A 53 9.22 13.28 -5.26
N ILE A 54 9.28 12.36 -6.22
CA ILE A 54 8.20 12.07 -7.16
C ILE A 54 7.68 10.66 -6.90
N LEU A 55 6.37 10.52 -6.74
CA LEU A 55 5.68 9.23 -6.70
C LEU A 55 4.94 8.99 -8.01
N TYR A 56 5.45 8.06 -8.81
CA TYR A 56 4.71 7.49 -9.93
C TYR A 56 3.68 6.49 -9.41
N SER A 57 2.40 6.75 -9.67
CA SER A 57 1.30 6.03 -9.04
C SER A 57 0.05 5.98 -9.93
N ALA A 58 -0.81 5.00 -9.66
CA ALA A 58 -2.19 4.97 -10.18
C ALA A 58 -3.19 5.08 -9.03
N TRP A 59 -4.30 5.80 -9.24
CA TRP A 59 -5.30 6.03 -8.19
C TRP A 59 -5.92 4.72 -7.67
N ILE A 60 -6.17 3.76 -8.57
CA ILE A 60 -6.76 2.44 -8.27
C ILE A 60 -5.76 1.42 -7.71
N SER A 61 -4.45 1.68 -7.80
CA SER A 61 -3.42 0.73 -7.36
C SER A 61 -3.34 0.65 -5.84
N SER A 62 -3.59 -0.54 -5.29
CA SER A 62 -3.43 -0.83 -3.86
C SER A 62 -1.98 -0.67 -3.40
N CYS A 63 -1.01 -1.09 -4.23
CA CYS A 63 0.42 -0.96 -3.98
C CYS A 63 0.82 0.51 -3.85
N SER A 64 0.35 1.34 -4.78
CA SER A 64 0.62 2.78 -4.75
C SER A 64 -0.11 3.45 -3.58
N PHE A 65 -1.29 2.95 -3.21
CA PHE A 65 -2.03 3.43 -2.06
C PHE A 65 -1.26 3.23 -0.74
N ARG A 66 -0.56 2.10 -0.56
CA ARG A 66 0.31 1.88 0.61
C ARG A 66 1.41 2.95 0.74
N VAL A 67 2.06 3.29 -0.37
CA VAL A 67 3.11 4.33 -0.38
C VAL A 67 2.54 5.72 -0.11
N ARG A 68 1.38 6.05 -0.70
CA ARG A 68 0.69 7.31 -0.39
C ARG A 68 0.36 7.43 1.10
N ILE A 69 -0.15 6.36 1.71
CA ILE A 69 -0.40 6.34 3.16
C ILE A 69 0.89 6.59 3.93
N ALA A 70 1.98 5.87 3.61
CA ALA A 70 3.25 6.02 4.29
C ALA A 70 3.80 7.45 4.22
N LEU A 71 3.80 8.06 3.03
CA LEU A 71 4.23 9.45 2.84
C LEU A 71 3.38 10.43 3.67
N ASN A 72 2.06 10.23 3.72
CA ASN A 72 1.16 11.08 4.54
C ASN A 72 1.42 10.91 6.04
N LEU A 73 1.63 9.67 6.52
CA LEU A 73 1.95 9.40 7.93
C LEU A 73 3.31 9.97 8.32
N LYS A 74 4.29 9.97 7.40
CA LYS A 74 5.61 10.59 7.59
C LYS A 74 5.58 12.12 7.47
N GLY A 75 4.50 12.71 6.96
CA GLY A 75 4.43 14.15 6.67
C GLY A 75 5.36 14.60 5.53
N VAL A 76 5.70 13.70 4.60
CA VAL A 76 6.59 14.00 3.47
C VAL A 76 5.79 14.61 2.33
N ASP A 77 6.19 15.80 1.88
CA ASP A 77 5.65 16.41 0.68
C ASP A 77 6.29 15.80 -0.58
N TYR A 78 5.46 15.45 -1.58
CA TYR A 78 5.92 14.77 -2.80
C TYR A 78 5.07 15.16 -4.01
N GLU A 79 5.65 15.05 -5.20
CA GLU A 79 4.94 15.23 -6.47
C GLU A 79 4.23 13.92 -6.85
N TYR A 80 2.92 13.97 -7.06
CA TYR A 80 2.17 12.83 -7.55
C TYR A 80 2.16 12.81 -9.08
N ARG A 81 2.74 11.78 -9.70
CA ARG A 81 2.66 11.56 -11.15
C ARG A 81 1.76 10.38 -11.45
N ALA A 82 0.61 10.67 -12.07
CA ALA A 82 -0.28 9.65 -12.58
C ALA A 82 0.37 8.95 -13.78
N VAL A 83 0.50 7.63 -13.74
CA VAL A 83 0.96 6.84 -14.88
C VAL A 83 0.08 5.63 -15.14
N THR A 84 0.00 5.26 -16.41
CA THR A 84 -0.63 4.04 -16.90
C THR A 84 0.43 3.03 -17.35
N ARG A 85 0.05 1.76 -17.51
CA ARG A 85 0.95 0.72 -18.03
C ARG A 85 1.39 0.97 -19.48
N ALA A 86 0.65 1.80 -20.22
CA ALA A 86 0.91 2.10 -21.62
C ALA A 86 1.88 3.26 -21.82
N ASP A 87 2.27 3.97 -20.75
CA ASP A 87 3.13 5.14 -20.86
C ASP A 87 4.53 4.72 -21.33
N PRO A 88 4.98 5.16 -22.52
CA PRO A 88 6.16 4.62 -23.18
C PRO A 88 7.45 4.92 -22.41
N ASP A 89 7.50 6.05 -21.71
CA ASP A 89 8.67 6.47 -20.94
C ASP A 89 8.75 5.89 -19.53
N TYR A 90 7.67 5.27 -19.02
CA TYR A 90 7.66 4.75 -17.66
C TYR A 90 8.59 3.53 -17.47
N GLU A 91 8.90 2.80 -18.55
CA GLU A 91 9.87 1.71 -18.53
C GLU A 91 11.26 2.17 -18.07
N LYS A 92 11.63 3.40 -18.42
CA LYS A 92 12.91 4.01 -18.03
C LYS A 92 13.00 4.24 -16.52
N ILE A 93 11.86 4.34 -15.84
CA ILE A 93 11.75 4.52 -14.39
C ILE A 93 11.64 3.17 -13.68
N ASN A 94 10.75 2.28 -14.16
CA ASN A 94 10.61 0.93 -13.65
C ASN A 94 10.50 -0.07 -14.81
N PRO A 95 11.49 -0.95 -15.02
CA PRO A 95 11.52 -1.88 -16.15
C PRO A 95 10.35 -2.88 -16.14
N ILE A 96 9.75 -3.16 -14.97
CA ILE A 96 8.59 -4.07 -14.86
C ILE A 96 7.27 -3.37 -15.24
N LYS A 97 7.29 -2.03 -15.41
CA LYS A 97 6.10 -1.20 -15.73
C LYS A 97 4.95 -1.37 -14.72
N TYR A 98 5.28 -1.69 -13.48
CA TYR A 98 4.33 -1.66 -12.36
C TYR A 98 4.46 -0.36 -11.58
N VAL A 99 3.34 0.09 -11.03
CA VAL A 99 3.31 1.15 -10.02
C VAL A 99 3.24 0.53 -8.62
N PRO A 100 3.84 1.14 -7.59
CA PRO A 100 4.50 2.45 -7.59
C PRO A 100 5.99 2.41 -7.96
N ALA A 101 6.51 3.58 -8.35
CA ALA A 101 7.93 3.90 -8.32
C ALA A 101 8.13 5.26 -7.65
N PHE A 102 9.16 5.38 -6.81
CA PHE A 102 9.49 6.56 -6.05
C PHE A 102 10.87 7.06 -6.48
N VAL A 103 10.92 8.32 -6.91
CA VAL A 103 12.15 9.00 -7.32
C VAL A 103 12.50 10.04 -6.27
N ASP A 104 13.72 9.95 -5.77
CA ASP A 104 14.26 10.83 -4.75
C ASP A 104 15.65 11.29 -5.20
N GLY A 105 15.71 12.49 -5.78
CA GLY A 105 16.92 12.97 -6.44
C GLY A 105 17.31 12.10 -7.63
N ASP A 106 18.51 11.52 -7.57
CA ASP A 106 19.08 10.60 -8.55
C ASP A 106 18.74 9.12 -8.28
N PHE A 107 18.10 8.83 -7.16
CA PHE A 107 17.77 7.48 -6.73
C PHE A 107 16.33 7.10 -7.07
N VAL A 108 16.13 5.88 -7.57
CA VAL A 108 14.81 5.34 -7.92
C VAL A 108 14.59 4.02 -7.18
N VAL A 109 13.47 3.92 -6.48
CA VAL A 109 13.01 2.68 -5.83
C VAL A 109 11.64 2.31 -6.36
N SER A 110 11.51 1.08 -6.84
CA SER A 110 10.23 0.45 -7.15
C SER A 110 9.92 -0.65 -6.13
N ASP A 111 8.67 -1.13 -6.12
CA ASP A 111 8.08 -2.01 -5.10
C ASP A 111 7.60 -1.25 -3.85
N SER A 112 6.32 -1.40 -3.54
CA SER A 112 5.70 -0.63 -2.46
C SER A 112 6.27 -0.93 -1.08
N LEU A 113 6.68 -2.18 -0.78
CA LEU A 113 7.22 -2.51 0.54
C LEU A 113 8.67 -2.00 0.64
N ALA A 114 9.46 -2.15 -0.42
CA ALA A 114 10.81 -1.59 -0.49
C ALA A 114 10.81 -0.07 -0.30
N ILE A 115 9.90 0.65 -0.98
CA ILE A 115 9.74 2.10 -0.81
C ILE A 115 9.39 2.44 0.63
N ILE A 116 8.50 1.70 1.28
CA ILE A 116 8.10 1.99 2.67
C ILE A 116 9.26 1.76 3.65
N LEU A 117 10.05 0.71 3.46
CA LEU A 117 11.26 0.48 4.26
C LEU A 117 12.30 1.57 4.05
N TYR A 118 12.50 2.01 2.80
CA TYR A 118 13.35 3.15 2.48
C TYR A 118 12.88 4.43 3.20
N LEU A 119 11.56 4.71 3.20
CA LEU A 119 10.99 5.86 3.91
C LEU A 119 11.13 5.70 5.44
N GLU A 120 11.08 4.48 5.97
CA GLU A 120 11.28 4.20 7.39
C GLU A 120 12.66 4.64 7.85
N ASP A 121 13.70 4.27 7.10
CA ASP A 121 15.08 4.61 7.42
C ASP A 121 15.38 6.09 7.14
N LYS A 122 14.85 6.65 6.05
CA LYS A 122 15.10 8.06 5.68
C LYS A 122 14.42 9.07 6.60
N TYR A 123 13.22 8.77 7.10
CA TYR A 123 12.41 9.67 7.91
C TYR A 123 12.05 9.05 9.27
N PRO A 124 13.01 8.92 10.21
CA PRO A 124 12.82 8.17 11.46
C PRO A 124 11.87 8.85 12.47
N GLN A 125 11.44 10.10 12.23
CA GLN A 125 10.66 10.89 13.19
C GLN A 125 9.25 10.31 13.45
N TRP A 126 8.69 9.63 12.45
CA TRP A 126 7.34 9.06 12.50
C TRP A 126 7.40 7.57 12.14
N PRO A 127 7.77 6.69 13.08
CA PRO A 127 8.06 5.29 12.76
C PRO A 127 6.82 4.59 12.20
N LEU A 128 6.98 3.94 11.06
CA LEU A 128 5.96 3.11 10.43
C LEU A 128 6.04 1.66 10.93
N LEU A 129 7.13 1.28 11.60
CA LEU A 129 7.29 -0.05 12.16
C LEU A 129 7.44 -0.03 13.68
N PRO A 130 7.04 -1.11 14.38
CA PRO A 130 7.39 -1.31 15.77
C PRO A 130 8.91 -1.27 15.99
N GLN A 131 9.34 -0.70 17.11
CA GLN A 131 10.74 -0.74 17.54
C GLN A 131 11.10 -2.06 18.22
N ASP A 132 10.13 -2.72 18.87
CA ASP A 132 10.33 -4.06 19.41
C ASP A 132 10.57 -5.07 18.28
N LEU A 133 11.64 -5.86 18.42
CA LEU A 133 12.11 -6.78 17.39
C LEU A 133 11.04 -7.81 17.00
N LYS A 134 10.34 -8.38 17.97
CA LYS A 134 9.34 -9.43 17.70
C LYS A 134 8.11 -8.85 17.03
N LYS A 135 7.60 -7.71 17.53
CA LYS A 135 6.47 -7.00 16.91
C LYS A 135 6.81 -6.55 15.49
N LYS A 136 8.03 -6.03 15.26
CA LYS A 136 8.52 -5.66 13.92
C LYS A 136 8.53 -6.85 12.98
N ALA A 137 9.02 -8.01 13.44
CA ALA A 137 9.04 -9.23 12.64
C ALA A 137 7.62 -9.69 12.24
N ILE A 138 6.68 -9.70 13.19
CA ILE A 138 5.27 -10.06 12.91
C ILE A 138 4.62 -9.03 11.96
N ASN A 139 4.90 -7.75 12.15
CA ASN A 139 4.39 -6.68 11.29
C ASN A 139 4.87 -6.85 9.83
N LEU A 140 6.17 -7.09 9.63
CA LEU A 140 6.74 -7.37 8.32
C LEU A 140 6.23 -8.69 7.73
N GLN A 141 6.04 -9.72 8.55
CA GLN A 141 5.44 -10.98 8.11
C GLN A 141 4.04 -10.75 7.54
N ILE A 142 3.19 -9.99 8.23
CA ILE A 142 1.84 -9.64 7.77
C ILE A 142 1.90 -8.83 6.47
N ALA A 143 2.75 -7.80 6.42
CA ALA A 143 2.95 -6.99 5.22
C ALA A 143 3.37 -7.87 4.02
N ASN A 144 4.24 -8.84 4.24
CA ASN A 144 4.71 -9.75 3.20
C ASN A 144 3.66 -10.78 2.76
N ILE A 145 2.78 -11.24 3.67
CA ILE A 145 1.61 -12.04 3.28
C ILE A 145 0.75 -11.25 2.29
N VAL A 146 0.49 -9.98 2.56
CA VAL A 146 -0.28 -9.12 1.65
C VAL A 146 0.47 -8.89 0.33
N CYS A 147 1.75 -8.52 0.39
CA CYS A 147 2.52 -8.10 -0.79
C CYS A 147 2.93 -9.26 -1.70
N SER A 148 3.24 -10.43 -1.15
CA SER A 148 3.79 -11.56 -1.92
C SER A 148 2.83 -12.73 -2.06
N SER A 149 1.91 -12.94 -1.10
CA SER A 149 1.02 -14.11 -1.12
C SER A 149 -0.41 -13.80 -1.55
N ILE A 150 -0.88 -12.55 -1.37
CA ILE A 150 -2.23 -12.14 -1.73
C ILE A 150 -2.21 -11.34 -3.04
N GLN A 151 -1.55 -10.19 -3.04
CA GLN A 151 -1.67 -9.20 -4.11
C GLN A 151 -1.23 -9.70 -5.50
N PRO A 152 -0.10 -10.41 -5.69
CA PRO A 152 0.35 -10.82 -7.03
C PRO A 152 -0.65 -11.77 -7.69
N LEU A 153 -1.36 -12.57 -6.89
CA LEU A 153 -2.36 -13.54 -7.34
C LEU A 153 -3.72 -12.91 -7.66
N GLN A 154 -3.86 -11.60 -7.48
CA GLN A 154 -5.01 -10.81 -7.93
C GLN A 154 -4.74 -10.10 -9.26
N CYS A 155 -3.50 -10.12 -9.74
CA CYS A 155 -3.13 -9.41 -10.95
C CYS A 155 -3.87 -10.03 -12.14
N TYR A 156 -4.60 -9.20 -12.90
CA TYR A 156 -5.41 -9.66 -14.04
C TYR A 156 -4.63 -10.47 -15.08
N ALA A 157 -3.34 -10.18 -15.26
CA ALA A 157 -2.46 -10.97 -16.12
C ALA A 157 -2.17 -12.36 -15.54
N VAL A 158 -2.02 -12.48 -14.22
CA VAL A 158 -1.73 -13.75 -13.53
C VAL A 158 -2.95 -14.65 -13.50
N ILE A 159 -4.14 -14.08 -13.33
CA ILE A 159 -5.42 -14.82 -13.34
C ILE A 159 -6.01 -14.95 -14.75
N GLY A 160 -5.22 -14.77 -15.81
CA GLY A 160 -5.64 -15.06 -17.19
C GLY A 160 -6.81 -14.24 -17.74
N LEU A 161 -7.18 -13.12 -17.08
CA LEU A 161 -8.32 -12.30 -17.51
C LEU A 161 -7.95 -11.41 -18.70
N VAL A 162 -6.71 -10.91 -18.76
CA VAL A 162 -6.26 -10.01 -19.83
C VAL A 162 -6.11 -10.72 -21.17
N ASP A 163 -5.69 -11.98 -21.17
CA ASP A 163 -5.45 -12.77 -22.38
C ASP A 163 -6.61 -13.74 -22.71
N GLY A 164 -7.72 -13.65 -21.95
CA GLY A 164 -8.93 -14.44 -22.17
C GLY A 164 -8.79 -15.92 -21.83
N LYS A 165 -7.72 -16.33 -21.13
CA LYS A 165 -7.50 -17.74 -20.74
C LYS A 165 -8.47 -18.22 -19.68
N LEU A 166 -8.99 -17.32 -18.83
CA LEU A 166 -9.95 -17.65 -17.78
C LEU A 166 -11.16 -16.72 -17.84
N GLY A 167 -12.34 -17.28 -17.56
CA GLY A 167 -13.56 -16.49 -17.40
C GLY A 167 -13.53 -15.64 -16.13
N SER A 168 -14.38 -14.60 -16.08
CA SER A 168 -14.49 -13.70 -14.93
C SER A 168 -14.80 -14.45 -13.62
N ASP A 169 -15.71 -15.43 -13.66
CA ASP A 169 -16.10 -16.18 -12.46
C ASP A 169 -14.99 -17.07 -11.92
N GLU A 170 -14.28 -17.77 -12.81
CA GLU A 170 -13.13 -18.60 -12.45
C GLU A 170 -11.99 -17.76 -11.86
N SER A 171 -11.69 -16.65 -12.53
CA SER A 171 -10.73 -15.64 -12.04
C SER A 171 -11.10 -15.14 -10.63
N LEU A 172 -12.38 -14.80 -10.41
CA LEU A 172 -12.87 -14.34 -9.11
C LEU A 172 -12.77 -15.42 -8.03
N GLN A 173 -13.00 -16.70 -8.36
CA GLN A 173 -12.84 -17.80 -7.41
C GLN A 173 -11.37 -17.98 -6.99
N ILE A 174 -10.45 -17.91 -7.94
CA ILE A 174 -9.00 -17.96 -7.68
C ILE A 174 -8.60 -16.80 -6.76
N VAL A 175 -9.00 -15.57 -7.11
CA VAL A 175 -8.72 -14.38 -6.31
C VAL A 175 -9.25 -14.53 -4.88
N ARG A 176 -10.51 -14.95 -4.72
CA ARG A 176 -11.14 -15.16 -3.40
C ARG A 176 -10.37 -16.20 -2.58
N ARG A 177 -9.99 -17.33 -3.17
CA ARG A 177 -9.24 -18.38 -2.49
C ARG A 177 -7.95 -17.87 -1.86
N TYR A 178 -7.17 -17.08 -2.58
CA TYR A 178 -5.88 -16.57 -2.08
C TYR A 178 -6.04 -15.40 -1.10
N ILE A 179 -7.05 -14.55 -1.30
CA ILE A 179 -7.47 -13.58 -0.29
C ILE A 179 -7.81 -14.29 1.01
N ASP A 180 -8.74 -15.25 0.98
CA ASP A 180 -9.20 -15.96 2.17
C ASP A 180 -8.07 -16.71 2.87
N LYS A 181 -7.20 -17.38 2.11
CA LYS A 181 -6.02 -18.07 2.65
C LYS A 181 -5.09 -17.10 3.38
N GLY A 182 -4.79 -15.95 2.76
CA GLY A 182 -3.90 -14.96 3.35
C GLY A 182 -4.50 -14.29 4.58
N PHE A 183 -5.77 -13.90 4.54
CA PHE A 183 -6.46 -13.31 5.69
C PHE A 183 -6.58 -14.28 6.86
N ARG A 184 -6.89 -15.56 6.62
CA ARG A 184 -6.90 -16.58 7.69
C ARG A 184 -5.53 -16.71 8.37
N ALA A 185 -4.44 -16.60 7.61
CA ALA A 185 -3.09 -16.63 8.19
C ALA A 185 -2.83 -15.39 9.05
N ILE A 186 -3.23 -14.20 8.57
CA ILE A 186 -3.10 -12.94 9.31
C ILE A 186 -3.94 -12.97 10.60
N GLU A 187 -5.19 -13.43 10.53
CA GLU A 187 -6.07 -13.58 11.70
C GLU A 187 -5.42 -14.45 12.77
N LYS A 188 -4.85 -15.60 12.39
CA LYS A 188 -4.11 -16.47 13.31
C LYS A 188 -2.88 -15.81 13.91
N LEU A 189 -2.12 -15.05 13.13
CA LEU A 189 -0.96 -14.30 13.64
C LEU A 189 -1.35 -13.21 14.65
N LEU A 190 -2.59 -12.74 14.57
CA LEU A 190 -3.14 -11.70 15.43
C LEU A 190 -4.01 -12.25 16.57
N GLU A 191 -4.14 -13.57 16.72
CA GLU A 191 -4.82 -14.19 17.86
C GLU A 191 -4.15 -13.75 19.17
N GLY A 192 -4.96 -13.29 20.13
CA GLY A 192 -4.46 -12.77 21.43
C GLY A 192 -3.85 -11.37 21.38
N CYS A 193 -3.87 -10.67 20.23
CA CYS A 193 -3.47 -9.27 20.16
C CYS A 193 -4.62 -8.35 20.60
N ASP A 194 -4.58 -7.92 21.87
CA ASP A 194 -5.60 -7.03 22.46
C ASP A 194 -5.31 -5.52 22.27
N SER A 195 -4.33 -5.17 21.46
CA SER A 195 -3.99 -3.78 21.14
C SER A 195 -5.02 -3.09 20.24
N LYS A 196 -4.95 -1.74 20.21
CA LYS A 196 -5.83 -0.89 19.39
C LYS A 196 -5.67 -1.13 17.89
N TYR A 197 -4.46 -1.36 17.42
CA TYR A 197 -4.12 -1.75 16.04
C TYR A 197 -3.48 -3.14 16.02
N ALA A 198 -3.21 -3.68 14.82
CA ALA A 198 -2.82 -5.08 14.66
C ALA A 198 -1.53 -5.46 15.44
N THR A 199 -0.55 -4.55 15.53
CA THR A 199 0.75 -4.84 16.17
C THR A 199 1.10 -3.89 17.32
N GLY A 200 0.12 -3.13 17.82
CA GLY A 200 0.35 -2.16 18.90
C GLY A 200 -0.74 -1.09 18.98
N ASP A 201 -0.49 -0.07 19.79
CA ASP A 201 -1.45 1.02 20.04
C ASP A 201 -1.21 2.27 19.19
N GLU A 202 -0.14 2.25 18.39
CA GLU A 202 0.21 3.28 17.41
C GLU A 202 -0.12 2.83 15.99
N ILE A 203 -0.40 3.81 15.11
CA ILE A 203 -0.62 3.54 13.69
C ILE A 203 0.71 3.15 13.04
N GLN A 204 0.80 1.91 12.59
CA GLN A 204 1.98 1.34 11.93
C GLN A 204 1.56 0.66 10.64
N LEU A 205 2.54 0.38 9.78
CA LEU A 205 2.35 -0.34 8.52
C LEU A 205 1.69 -1.69 8.80
N VAL A 206 0.52 -1.98 8.20
CA VAL A 206 -0.08 -3.32 8.16
C VAL A 206 -0.92 -3.47 6.90
#